data_AF-A0A937X930-F1
#
_entry.id   AF-A0A937X930-F1
#
_cell.length_a   1.000
_cell.length_b   1.000
_cell.length_c   1.000
_cell.angle_alpha   90.00
_cell.angle_beta   90.00
_cell.angle_gamma   90.00
#
_symmetry.space_group_name_H-M   'P 1'
#
loop_
_entity.id
_entity.type
_entity.pdbx_description
1 polymer ?
#
loop_
_entity_poly.entity_id
_entity_poly.type
_entity_poly.pdbx_seq_one_letter_code
_entity_poly.pdbx_strand_id
1 'polypeptide(L)'
;MPASRARSAGVTLVELLVALAVIAVLSGAAVSLLAGGQARSAAEEAARRLAADVAFAQTDALARRSARTLVFDERRESYTLEQQGTPLVHPVSRQPFVVELASAARAARVDLSRPDFGGDTCLVFDAEGVPASGGSVWLAAGAHRFAVTVAEVTGRVAVVEALSPDASPDEEAQEPGDEDPGGGPGAGGPGAGGPGAGGPGS
;
A
#
# COMPACT_ATOMS: atom_id res chain seq x y z
N MET A 1 37.77 -2.05 -63.88
CA MET A 1 37.00 -2.01 -62.61
C MET A 1 37.39 -3.21 -61.78
N PRO A 2 38.33 -3.13 -60.82
CA PRO A 2 38.62 -4.26 -59.94
C PRO A 2 37.52 -4.39 -58.89
N ALA A 3 36.92 -5.58 -58.78
CA ALA A 3 35.94 -5.91 -57.76
C ALA A 3 36.65 -6.21 -56.43
N SER A 4 36.39 -5.40 -55.41
CA SER A 4 36.85 -5.63 -54.05
C SER A 4 36.16 -6.87 -53.46
N ARG A 5 36.89 -7.99 -53.33
CA ARG A 5 36.43 -9.15 -52.56
C ARG A 5 36.33 -8.77 -51.09
N ALA A 6 35.11 -8.72 -50.56
CA ALA A 6 34.89 -8.69 -49.12
C ALA A 6 35.45 -10.00 -48.53
N ARG A 7 36.46 -9.89 -47.66
CA ARG A 7 36.94 -11.02 -46.87
C ARG A 7 35.88 -11.33 -45.81
N SER A 8 35.28 -12.51 -45.88
CA SER A 8 34.51 -13.06 -44.76
C SER A 8 35.49 -13.50 -43.68
N ALA A 9 35.60 -12.73 -42.60
CA ALA A 9 36.27 -13.21 -41.39
C ALA A 9 35.34 -14.22 -40.70
N GLY A 10 35.85 -15.44 -40.46
CA GLY A 10 35.14 -16.46 -39.69
C GLY A 10 35.39 -16.31 -38.20
N VAL A 11 34.42 -16.70 -37.38
CA VAL A 11 34.51 -16.71 -35.91
C VAL A 11 35.19 -18.01 -35.46
N THR A 12 36.10 -17.94 -34.49
CA THR A 12 36.75 -19.16 -33.97
C THR A 12 35.84 -19.88 -32.97
N LEU A 13 36.04 -21.19 -32.78
CA LEU A 13 35.26 -21.95 -31.79
C LEU A 13 35.47 -21.42 -30.37
N VAL A 14 36.69 -20.98 -30.04
CA VAL A 14 37.01 -20.36 -28.74
C VAL A 14 36.26 -19.03 -28.59
N GLU A 15 36.25 -18.19 -29.62
CA GLU A 15 35.54 -16.91 -29.59
C GLU A 15 34.03 -17.10 -29.43
N LEU A 16 33.45 -18.11 -30.08
CA LEU A 16 32.04 -18.45 -29.93
C LEU A 16 31.71 -18.96 -28.52
N LEU A 17 32.59 -19.77 -27.91
CA LEU A 17 32.45 -20.20 -26.52
C LEU A 17 32.57 -19.04 -25.53
N VAL A 18 33.51 -18.12 -25.73
CA VAL A 18 33.67 -16.92 -24.90
C VAL A 18 32.45 -16.02 -25.04
N ALA A 19 31.95 -15.79 -26.26
CA ALA A 19 30.75 -14.99 -26.49
C ALA A 19 29.52 -15.60 -25.78
N LEU A 20 29.32 -16.91 -25.88
CA LEU A 20 28.23 -17.61 -25.18
C LEU A 20 28.37 -17.53 -23.66
N ALA A 21 29.59 -17.67 -23.12
CA ALA A 21 29.84 -17.51 -21.69
C ALA A 21 29.49 -16.09 -21.21
N VAL A 22 29.89 -15.06 -21.97
CA VAL A 22 29.54 -13.66 -21.66
C VAL A 22 28.02 -13.46 -21.73
N ILE A 23 27.34 -13.95 -22.77
CA ILE A 23 25.89 -13.84 -22.90
C ILE A 23 25.18 -14.54 -21.73
N ALA A 24 25.64 -15.72 -21.30
CA ALA A 24 25.04 -16.44 -20.18
C ALA A 24 25.12 -15.64 -18.87
N VAL A 25 26.28 -15.05 -18.57
CA VAL A 25 26.49 -14.21 -17.38
C VAL A 25 25.62 -12.95 -17.45
N LEU A 26 25.62 -12.26 -18.59
CA LEU A 26 24.81 -11.05 -18.79
C LEU A 26 23.31 -11.32 -18.71
N SER A 27 22.86 -12.46 -19.24
CA SER A 27 21.45 -12.86 -19.22
C SER A 27 20.94 -13.09 -17.79
N GLY A 28 21.76 -13.70 -16.92
CA GLY A 28 21.41 -13.89 -15.51
C GLY A 28 21.18 -12.56 -14.78
N ALA A 29 22.06 -11.57 -15.00
CA ALA A 29 21.92 -10.24 -14.41
C ALA A 29 20.71 -9.46 -14.97
N ALA A 30 20.43 -9.59 -16.28
CA ALA A 30 19.31 -8.92 -16.94
C ALA A 30 17.94 -9.33 -16.36
N VAL A 31 17.76 -10.61 -16.01
CA VAL A 31 16.50 -11.11 -15.43
C VAL A 31 16.18 -10.42 -14.10
N SER A 32 17.18 -10.26 -13.23
CA SER A 32 16.97 -9.65 -11.90
C SER A 32 16.60 -8.17 -12.01
N LEU A 33 17.23 -7.43 -12.92
CA LEU A 33 16.94 -6.01 -13.17
C LEU A 33 15.53 -5.82 -13.77
N LEU A 34 15.16 -6.65 -14.75
CA LEU A 34 13.85 -6.58 -15.39
C LEU A 34 12.71 -6.94 -14.43
N ALA A 35 12.92 -7.92 -13.54
CA ALA A 35 11.91 -8.32 -12.56
C ALA A 35 11.58 -7.20 -11.56
N GLY A 36 12.59 -6.47 -11.05
CA GLY A 36 12.37 -5.35 -10.13
C GLY A 36 11.60 -4.19 -10.76
N GLY A 37 11.96 -3.79 -12.00
CA GLY A 37 11.27 -2.73 -12.73
C GLY A 37 9.80 -3.08 -13.05
N GLN A 38 9.52 -4.35 -13.33
CA GLN A 38 8.15 -4.83 -13.57
C GLN A 38 7.31 -4.79 -12.29
N ALA A 39 7.87 -5.21 -11.15
CA ALA A 39 7.16 -5.19 -9.88
C ALA A 39 6.73 -3.77 -9.48
N ARG A 40 7.66 -2.80 -9.53
CA ARG A 40 7.34 -1.38 -9.25
C ARG A 40 6.22 -0.87 -10.15
N SER A 41 6.36 -1.07 -11.46
CA SER A 41 5.40 -0.59 -12.46
C SER A 41 4.02 -1.20 -12.23
N ALA A 42 3.96 -2.50 -11.91
CA ALA A 42 2.71 -3.21 -11.64
C ALA A 42 1.99 -2.66 -10.40
N ALA A 43 2.70 -2.47 -9.28
CA ALA A 43 2.11 -1.90 -8.07
C ALA A 43 1.65 -0.45 -8.27
N GLU A 44 2.43 0.34 -8.99
CA GLU A 44 2.09 1.74 -9.29
C GLU A 44 0.87 1.84 -10.22
N GLU A 45 0.81 1.04 -11.28
CA GLU A 45 -0.33 0.97 -12.19
C GLU A 45 -1.60 0.54 -11.45
N ALA A 46 -1.50 -0.50 -10.61
CA ALA A 46 -2.60 -0.96 -9.79
C ALA A 46 -3.11 0.14 -8.82
N ALA A 47 -2.20 0.90 -8.21
CA ALA A 47 -2.56 2.01 -7.32
C ALA A 47 -3.21 3.17 -8.05
N ARG A 48 -2.69 3.54 -9.23
CA ARG A 48 -3.30 4.58 -10.07
C ARG A 48 -4.66 4.15 -10.59
N ARG A 49 -4.82 2.89 -10.95
CA ARG A 49 -6.11 2.30 -11.37
C ARG A 49 -7.12 2.34 -10.23
N LEU A 50 -6.73 1.86 -9.04
CA LEU A 50 -7.60 1.92 -7.87
C LEU A 50 -7.99 3.36 -7.54
N ALA A 51 -7.05 4.31 -7.61
CA ALA A 51 -7.37 5.72 -7.38
C ALA A 51 -8.39 6.28 -8.38
N ALA A 52 -8.29 5.88 -9.66
CA ALA A 52 -9.27 6.24 -10.69
C ALA A 52 -10.63 5.60 -10.41
N ASP A 53 -10.67 4.34 -9.97
CA ASP A 53 -11.90 3.62 -9.66
C ASP A 53 -12.59 4.19 -8.40
N VAL A 54 -11.82 4.65 -7.40
CA VAL A 54 -12.33 5.41 -6.24
C VAL A 54 -12.96 6.72 -6.69
N ALA A 55 -12.27 7.49 -7.56
CA ALA A 55 -12.81 8.75 -8.08
C ALA A 55 -14.07 8.52 -8.94
N PHE A 56 -14.11 7.40 -9.69
CA PHE A 56 -15.30 6.98 -10.41
C PHE A 56 -16.45 6.64 -9.45
N ALA A 57 -16.20 5.86 -8.39
CA ALA A 57 -17.20 5.51 -7.38
C ALA A 57 -17.82 6.77 -6.74
N GLN A 58 -16.98 7.74 -6.37
CA GLN A 58 -17.43 9.03 -5.85
C GLN A 58 -18.34 9.75 -6.85
N THR A 59 -17.88 9.88 -8.10
CA THR A 59 -18.61 10.61 -9.15
C THR A 59 -19.93 9.91 -9.53
N ASP A 60 -19.94 8.57 -9.60
CA ASP A 60 -21.17 7.82 -9.87
C ASP A 60 -22.15 7.93 -8.71
N ALA A 61 -21.69 7.93 -7.45
CA ALA A 61 -22.55 8.13 -6.29
C ALA A 61 -23.26 9.49 -6.34
N LEU A 62 -22.51 10.56 -6.63
CA LEU A 62 -23.01 11.92 -6.87
C LEU A 62 -24.01 11.98 -8.03
N ALA A 63 -23.66 11.38 -9.17
CA ALA A 63 -24.48 11.43 -10.39
C ALA A 63 -25.78 10.64 -10.26
N ARG A 64 -25.76 9.53 -9.51
CA ARG A 64 -26.90 8.63 -9.32
C ARG A 64 -27.70 8.93 -8.06
N ARG A 65 -27.21 9.83 -7.18
CA ARG A 65 -27.78 10.10 -5.85
C ARG A 65 -28.00 8.80 -5.07
N SER A 66 -27.01 7.91 -5.13
CA SER A 66 -27.11 6.58 -4.54
C SER A 66 -25.74 6.15 -4.05
N ALA A 67 -25.71 5.55 -2.85
CA ALA A 67 -24.47 5.12 -2.24
C ALA A 67 -23.71 4.11 -3.12
N ARG A 68 -22.38 4.17 -3.00
CA ARG A 68 -21.45 3.26 -3.67
C ARG A 68 -20.47 2.70 -2.66
N THR A 69 -20.25 1.40 -2.73
CA THR A 69 -19.33 0.72 -1.83
C THR A 69 -18.22 0.06 -2.63
N LEU A 70 -16.98 0.38 -2.28
CA LEU A 70 -15.80 -0.37 -2.66
C LEU A 70 -15.52 -1.41 -1.59
N VAL A 71 -15.71 -2.67 -1.92
CA VAL A 71 -15.43 -3.82 -1.04
C VAL A 71 -14.07 -4.37 -1.40
N PHE A 72 -13.14 -4.36 -0.45
CA PHE A 72 -11.79 -4.89 -0.62
C PHE A 72 -11.70 -6.34 -0.10
N ASP A 73 -11.17 -7.26 -0.91
CA ASP A 73 -10.93 -8.66 -0.55
C ASP A 73 -9.43 -8.97 -0.64
N GLU A 74 -8.74 -8.89 0.51
CA GLU A 74 -7.32 -9.22 0.64
C GLU A 74 -7.01 -10.66 0.24
N ARG A 75 -7.93 -11.60 0.47
CA ARG A 75 -7.69 -13.03 0.20
C ARG A 75 -7.75 -13.33 -1.28
N ARG A 76 -8.54 -12.57 -2.04
CA ARG A 76 -8.68 -12.70 -3.48
C ARG A 76 -7.80 -11.72 -4.26
N GLU A 77 -7.06 -10.85 -3.58
CA GLU A 77 -6.29 -9.77 -4.21
C GLU A 77 -7.20 -8.97 -5.15
N SER A 78 -8.39 -8.56 -4.66
CA SER A 78 -9.40 -7.92 -5.50
C SER A 78 -10.20 -6.85 -4.79
N TYR A 79 -10.89 -6.03 -5.57
CA TYR A 79 -11.94 -5.14 -5.06
C TYR A 79 -13.14 -5.12 -6.00
N THR A 80 -14.30 -4.84 -5.42
CA THR A 80 -15.57 -4.76 -6.13
C THR A 80 -16.21 -3.42 -5.87
N LEU A 81 -16.65 -2.75 -6.94
CA LEU A 81 -17.54 -1.60 -6.82
C LEU A 81 -18.98 -2.08 -6.90
N GLU A 82 -19.74 -1.87 -5.84
CA GLU A 82 -21.09 -2.38 -5.70
C GLU A 82 -22.09 -1.34 -5.16
N GLN A 83 -23.36 -1.69 -5.32
CA GLN A 83 -24.49 -1.02 -4.70
C GLN A 83 -25.30 -2.09 -3.96
N GLN A 84 -25.40 -1.95 -2.63
CA GLN A 84 -26.22 -2.84 -1.78
C GLN A 84 -25.89 -4.34 -2.01
N GLY A 85 -24.61 -4.70 -2.07
CA GLY A 85 -24.17 -6.08 -2.30
C GLY A 85 -24.25 -6.57 -3.75
N THR A 86 -24.65 -5.72 -4.70
CA THR A 86 -24.69 -6.05 -6.13
C THR A 86 -23.59 -5.30 -6.87
N PRO A 87 -22.64 -6.01 -7.52
CA PRO A 87 -21.61 -5.37 -8.33
C PRO A 87 -22.20 -4.47 -9.42
N LEU A 88 -21.64 -3.27 -9.59
CA LEU A 88 -21.98 -2.40 -10.70
C LEU A 88 -21.51 -3.02 -12.03
N VAL A 89 -22.00 -2.47 -13.14
CA VAL A 89 -21.46 -2.80 -14.47
C VAL A 89 -20.29 -1.86 -14.76
N HIS A 90 -19.12 -2.42 -15.03
CA HIS A 90 -17.95 -1.65 -15.40
C HIS A 90 -18.16 -0.96 -16.76
N PRO A 91 -17.95 0.36 -16.88
CA PRO A 91 -18.36 1.14 -18.05
C PRO A 91 -17.64 0.74 -19.35
N VAL A 92 -16.38 0.27 -19.24
CA VAL A 92 -15.57 -0.17 -20.38
C VAL A 92 -15.82 -1.64 -20.74
N SER A 93 -15.58 -2.57 -19.82
CA SER A 93 -15.70 -4.02 -20.12
C SER A 93 -17.13 -4.52 -20.25
N ARG A 94 -18.12 -3.78 -19.71
CA ARG A 94 -19.53 -4.17 -19.62
C ARG A 94 -19.77 -5.48 -18.85
N GLN A 95 -18.84 -5.82 -17.95
CA GLN A 95 -18.91 -6.95 -17.03
C GLN A 95 -19.15 -6.44 -15.60
N PRO A 96 -19.45 -7.32 -14.62
CA PRO A 96 -19.43 -6.93 -13.20
C PRO A 96 -18.13 -6.18 -12.85
N PHE A 97 -18.25 -5.11 -12.08
CA PHE A 97 -17.14 -4.24 -11.68
C PHE A 97 -16.35 -4.89 -10.55
N VAL A 98 -15.63 -5.95 -10.93
CA VAL A 98 -14.71 -6.70 -10.08
C VAL A 98 -13.34 -6.54 -10.70
N VAL A 99 -12.38 -6.05 -9.91
CA VAL A 99 -11.00 -5.88 -10.34
C VAL A 99 -10.13 -6.86 -9.58
N GLU A 100 -9.59 -7.83 -10.30
CA GLU A 100 -8.56 -8.74 -9.80
C GLU A 100 -7.17 -8.11 -10.03
N LEU A 101 -6.37 -8.05 -8.98
CA LEU A 101 -5.02 -7.48 -8.96
C LEU A 101 -3.95 -8.56 -9.15
N ALA A 102 -4.32 -9.82 -8.92
CA ALA A 102 -3.48 -10.98 -9.13
C ALA A 102 -3.10 -11.12 -10.63
N SER A 103 -1.85 -10.83 -10.97
CA SER A 103 -1.32 -11.15 -12.30
C SER A 103 -0.91 -12.63 -12.40
N ALA A 104 -1.06 -13.22 -13.60
CA ALA A 104 -0.52 -14.54 -13.91
C ALA A 104 1.02 -14.57 -13.86
N ALA A 105 1.68 -13.45 -14.15
CA ALA A 105 3.13 -13.33 -14.08
C ALA A 105 3.56 -13.06 -12.63
N ARG A 106 4.32 -14.00 -12.04
CA ARG A 106 4.72 -13.91 -10.62
C ARG A 106 5.57 -12.69 -10.26
N ALA A 107 6.32 -12.15 -11.22
CA ALA A 107 7.13 -10.93 -11.03
C ALA A 107 6.29 -9.63 -10.98
N ALA A 108 5.04 -9.68 -11.41
CA ALA A 108 4.12 -8.54 -11.48
C ALA A 108 2.81 -8.81 -10.70
N ARG A 109 2.82 -9.79 -9.78
CA ARG A 109 1.71 -10.02 -8.86
C ARG A 109 1.59 -8.83 -7.91
N VAL A 110 0.39 -8.28 -7.81
CA VAL A 110 0.08 -7.19 -6.88
C VAL A 110 -0.76 -7.74 -5.73
N ASP A 111 -0.23 -7.58 -4.52
CA ASP A 111 -0.88 -7.95 -3.29
C ASP A 111 -1.64 -6.74 -2.73
N LEU A 112 -2.89 -6.95 -2.33
CA LEU A 112 -3.72 -5.98 -1.64
C LEU A 112 -3.67 -6.25 -0.14
N SER A 113 -3.45 -5.22 0.67
CA SER A 113 -3.39 -5.37 2.12
C SER A 113 -3.91 -4.15 2.88
N ARG A 114 -4.30 -4.38 4.14
CA ARG A 114 -4.64 -3.33 5.11
C ARG A 114 -5.62 -2.27 4.57
N PRO A 115 -6.76 -2.66 3.97
CA PRO A 115 -7.84 -1.71 3.78
C PRO A 115 -8.34 -1.27 5.17
N ASP A 116 -8.29 0.03 5.43
CA ASP A 116 -8.76 0.62 6.68
C ASP A 116 -9.43 1.95 6.36
N PHE A 117 -10.76 1.95 6.46
CA PHE A 117 -11.61 3.12 6.26
C PHE A 117 -12.44 3.35 7.52
N GLY A 118 -11.78 3.76 8.61
CA GLY A 118 -12.40 3.91 9.92
C GLY A 118 -12.67 2.57 10.62
N GLY A 119 -11.79 1.59 10.44
CA GLY A 119 -11.91 0.24 10.99
C GLY A 119 -12.69 -0.75 10.12
N ASP A 120 -13.20 -0.33 8.97
CA ASP A 120 -13.86 -1.19 7.98
C ASP A 120 -12.93 -1.48 6.79
N THR A 121 -13.13 -2.63 6.15
CA THR A 121 -12.49 -3.01 4.89
C THR A 121 -13.28 -2.54 3.68
N CYS A 122 -14.25 -1.65 3.87
CA CYS A 122 -15.10 -1.10 2.82
C CYS A 122 -15.00 0.42 2.80
N LEU A 123 -14.85 1.00 1.61
CA LEU A 123 -14.99 2.44 1.41
C LEU A 123 -16.38 2.73 0.86
N VAL A 124 -17.19 3.45 1.62
CA VAL A 124 -18.56 3.82 1.25
C VAL A 124 -18.63 5.30 0.91
N PHE A 125 -19.14 5.64 -0.26
CA PHE A 125 -19.56 7.00 -0.61
C PHE A 125 -21.08 7.10 -0.50
N ASP A 126 -21.57 8.17 0.12
CA ASP A 126 -23.00 8.49 0.18
C ASP A 126 -23.52 9.09 -1.14
N ALA A 127 -24.80 9.50 -1.16
CA ALA A 127 -25.44 10.08 -2.35
C ALA A 127 -24.90 11.47 -2.74
N GLU A 128 -24.11 12.07 -1.86
CA GLU A 128 -23.43 13.35 -2.00
C GLU A 128 -21.95 13.16 -2.38
N GLY A 129 -21.48 11.92 -2.50
CA GLY A 129 -20.09 11.59 -2.82
C GLY A 129 -19.12 11.88 -1.67
N VAL A 130 -19.63 11.99 -0.45
CA VAL A 130 -18.81 12.10 0.76
C VAL A 130 -18.50 10.68 1.24
N PRO A 131 -17.22 10.35 1.49
CA PRO A 131 -16.91 9.05 2.06
C PRO A 131 -17.40 8.98 3.51
N ALA A 132 -17.94 7.84 3.93
CA ALA A 132 -18.37 7.62 5.30
C ALA A 132 -17.22 7.76 6.30
N SER A 133 -16.02 7.32 5.89
CA SER A 133 -14.76 7.46 6.61
C SER A 133 -13.62 7.67 5.62
N GLY A 134 -12.62 8.45 6.03
CA GLY A 134 -11.34 8.50 5.34
C GLY A 134 -10.53 7.23 5.63
N GLY A 135 -9.44 7.04 4.90
CA GLY A 135 -8.66 5.83 5.10
C GLY A 135 -7.61 5.55 4.05
N SER A 136 -7.09 4.34 4.09
CA SER A 136 -6.08 3.88 3.15
C SER A 136 -6.22 2.41 2.80
N VAL A 137 -5.62 2.04 1.67
CA VAL A 137 -5.42 0.66 1.26
C VAL A 137 -4.06 0.54 0.60
N TRP A 138 -3.39 -0.58 0.82
CA TRP A 138 -2.01 -0.79 0.41
C TRP A 138 -1.92 -1.80 -0.72
N LEU A 139 -1.14 -1.45 -1.75
CA LEU A 139 -0.83 -2.31 -2.88
C LEU A 139 0.67 -2.53 -2.96
N ALA A 140 1.09 -3.79 -3.07
CA ALA A 140 2.51 -4.15 -3.08
C ALA A 140 2.84 -5.13 -4.21
N ALA A 141 4.03 -4.99 -4.79
CA ALA A 141 4.61 -5.99 -5.68
C ALA A 141 6.12 -6.04 -5.45
N GLY A 142 6.63 -7.23 -5.10
CA GLY A 142 8.02 -7.38 -4.69
C GLY A 142 8.35 -6.48 -3.48
N ALA A 143 9.36 -5.63 -3.61
CA ALA A 143 9.77 -4.69 -2.57
C ALA A 143 9.05 -3.32 -2.64
N HIS A 144 8.22 -3.08 -3.65
CA HIS A 144 7.56 -1.80 -3.88
C HIS A 144 6.16 -1.80 -3.27
N ARG A 145 5.81 -0.71 -2.61
CA ARG A 145 4.52 -0.57 -1.93
C ARG A 145 3.96 0.84 -2.12
N PHE A 146 2.68 0.91 -2.45
CA PHE A 146 1.93 2.15 -2.63
C PHE A 146 0.71 2.16 -1.73
N ALA A 147 0.47 3.28 -1.05
CA ALA A 147 -0.78 3.56 -0.36
C ALA A 147 -1.70 4.37 -1.27
N VAL A 148 -2.96 3.95 -1.37
CA VAL A 148 -4.05 4.78 -1.91
C VAL A 148 -4.81 5.33 -0.71
N THR A 149 -4.75 6.63 -0.51
CA THR A 149 -5.37 7.31 0.63
C THR A 149 -6.59 8.12 0.19
N VAL A 150 -7.66 8.10 0.98
CA VAL A 150 -8.90 8.84 0.74
C VAL A 150 -9.19 9.76 1.91
N ALA A 151 -9.37 11.04 1.64
CA ALA A 151 -9.67 12.04 2.67
C ALA A 151 -11.12 11.97 3.16
N GLU A 152 -11.31 11.99 4.48
CA GLU A 152 -12.58 11.73 5.21
C GLU A 152 -13.77 12.61 4.85
N VAL A 153 -13.56 13.77 4.26
CA VAL A 153 -14.66 14.69 3.91
C VAL A 153 -14.76 14.91 2.41
N THR A 154 -13.61 15.08 1.75
CA THR A 154 -13.60 15.48 0.34
C THR A 154 -13.60 14.29 -0.61
N GLY A 155 -13.33 13.07 -0.12
CA GLY A 155 -13.09 11.91 -0.97
C GLY A 155 -11.83 12.03 -1.84
N ARG A 156 -10.99 13.05 -1.62
CA ARG A 156 -9.79 13.28 -2.40
C ARG A 156 -8.86 12.09 -2.28
N VAL A 157 -8.46 11.57 -3.43
CA VAL A 157 -7.58 10.40 -3.53
C VAL A 157 -6.15 10.85 -3.78
N ALA A 158 -5.20 10.23 -3.07
CA ALA A 158 -3.77 10.38 -3.33
C ALA A 158 -3.11 9.00 -3.39
N VAL A 159 -2.03 8.91 -4.17
CA VAL A 159 -1.20 7.72 -4.28
C VAL A 159 0.20 8.08 -3.78
N VAL A 160 0.65 7.38 -2.75
CA VAL A 160 1.94 7.62 -2.11
C VAL A 160 2.75 6.35 -2.14
N GLU A 161 3.98 6.39 -2.64
CA GLU A 161 4.91 5.29 -2.49
C GLU A 161 5.47 5.28 -1.06
N ALA A 162 5.42 4.14 -0.38
CA ALA A 162 6.12 3.97 0.89
C ALA A 162 7.51 3.39 0.66
N LEU A 163 8.51 4.09 1.18
CA LEU A 163 9.90 3.64 1.16
C LEU A 163 10.14 2.66 2.33
N SER A 164 9.93 1.36 2.11
CA SER A 164 10.34 0.25 3.02
C SER A 164 9.69 0.26 4.43
N PRO A 165 9.72 -0.87 5.19
CA PRO A 165 8.61 -1.27 6.08
C PRO A 165 8.69 -0.83 7.56
N ASP A 166 9.48 0.19 7.93
CA ASP A 166 9.64 0.63 9.33
C ASP A 166 9.15 2.05 9.64
N ALA A 167 8.52 2.74 8.69
CA ALA A 167 7.86 4.01 8.99
C ALA A 167 6.49 3.76 9.63
N SER A 168 6.49 3.30 10.88
CA SER A 168 5.34 3.43 11.77
C SER A 168 5.10 4.93 11.99
N PRO A 169 3.90 5.48 11.69
CA PRO A 169 3.61 6.91 11.90
C PRO A 169 3.48 7.33 13.38
N ASP A 170 3.71 6.42 14.34
CA ASP A 170 3.17 6.55 15.70
C ASP A 170 4.22 6.70 16.82
N GLU A 171 5.47 7.06 16.53
CA GLU A 171 6.52 7.19 17.58
C GLU A 171 7.07 8.62 17.80
N GLU A 172 6.31 9.66 17.41
CA GLU A 172 6.71 11.07 17.67
C GLU A 172 5.83 11.82 18.69
N ALA A 173 4.97 11.12 19.44
CA ALA A 173 4.21 11.72 20.55
C ALA A 173 4.64 11.14 21.90
N GLN A 174 5.92 11.29 22.24
CA GLN A 174 6.37 11.19 23.62
C GLN A 174 7.17 12.46 23.95
N GLU A 175 6.45 13.53 24.30
CA GLU A 175 7.07 14.69 24.93
C GLU A 175 7.74 14.24 26.24
N PRO A 176 9.05 14.50 26.44
CA PRO A 176 9.71 14.27 27.71
C PRO A 176 9.27 15.35 28.69
N GLY A 177 8.95 14.91 29.91
CA GLY A 177 8.36 15.73 30.96
C GLY A 177 9.20 16.96 31.34
N ASP A 178 8.50 18.08 31.44
CA ASP A 178 8.95 19.22 32.23
C ASP A 178 8.74 18.89 33.71
N GLU A 179 9.78 18.36 34.35
CA GLU A 179 9.95 18.46 35.79
C GLU A 179 10.15 19.94 36.15
N ASP A 180 9.16 20.53 36.82
CA ASP A 180 9.26 21.83 37.48
C ASP A 180 9.76 21.64 38.93
N PRO A 181 10.98 22.08 39.30
CA PRO A 181 11.40 22.12 40.70
C PRO A 181 11.29 23.55 41.22
N GLY A 182 10.13 23.92 41.75
CA GLY A 182 9.88 25.28 42.24
C GLY A 182 8.96 25.41 43.46
N GLY A 183 9.53 25.39 44.67
CA GLY A 183 8.96 25.96 45.90
C GLY A 183 8.42 24.92 46.90
N GLY A 184 8.77 24.90 48.18
CA GLY A 184 9.43 25.80 49.12
C GLY A 184 9.39 25.13 50.52
N PRO A 185 9.98 25.73 51.57
CA PRO A 185 10.40 25.00 52.77
C PRO A 185 9.31 24.88 53.84
N GLY A 186 9.29 23.76 54.58
CA GLY A 186 8.37 23.55 55.70
C GLY A 186 8.90 22.51 56.70
N ALA A 187 9.10 22.95 57.93
CA ALA A 187 9.75 22.26 59.03
C ALA A 187 8.97 21.07 59.62
N GLY A 188 9.67 20.13 60.26
CA GLY A 188 9.08 19.18 61.21
C GLY A 188 9.93 17.93 61.45
N GLY A 189 10.82 17.99 62.45
CA GLY A 189 11.58 16.83 62.94
C GLY A 189 10.73 15.77 63.69
N PRO A 190 11.35 14.65 64.10
CA PRO A 190 10.66 13.37 64.29
C PRO A 190 10.16 13.13 65.72
N GLY A 191 9.03 12.44 65.86
CA GLY A 191 8.51 11.93 67.12
C GLY A 191 8.12 10.46 66.99
N ALA A 192 8.87 9.60 67.66
CA ALA A 192 8.65 8.16 67.77
C ALA A 192 7.38 7.82 68.58
N GLY A 193 6.76 6.67 68.31
CA GLY A 193 5.75 6.12 69.22
C GLY A 193 4.93 4.92 68.73
N GLY A 194 5.53 3.72 68.77
CA GLY A 194 4.89 2.48 69.28
C GLY A 194 3.80 1.74 68.46
N PRO A 195 3.75 0.39 68.53
CA PRO A 195 2.76 -0.43 67.82
C PRO A 195 1.50 -0.69 68.68
N GLY A 196 0.34 -0.78 68.03
CA GLY A 196 -0.94 -1.11 68.67
C GLY A 196 -1.76 -2.08 67.81
N ALA A 197 -2.13 -3.20 68.42
CA ALA A 197 -2.81 -4.35 67.82
C ALA A 197 -4.35 -4.22 67.79
N GLY A 198 -5.00 -5.14 67.06
CA GLY A 198 -6.44 -5.44 67.08
C GLY A 198 -7.10 -5.08 65.74
N GLY A 199 -7.65 -5.99 64.92
CA GLY A 199 -8.58 -7.09 65.21
C GLY A 199 -9.86 -6.83 64.38
N PRO A 200 -10.52 -7.82 63.74
CA PRO A 200 -11.54 -7.58 62.71
C PRO A 200 -13.00 -7.61 63.21
N GLY A 201 -13.88 -6.96 62.46
CA GLY A 201 -15.36 -7.03 62.53
C GLY A 201 -15.95 -5.79 61.82
N SER A 202 -16.95 -5.87 60.94
CA SER A 202 -17.94 -6.91 60.59
C SER A 202 -18.32 -6.78 59.12
#